data_AF-A0A330L9Z2-F1
#
_entry.id   AF-A0A330L9Z2-F1
#
_cell.length_a   1.000
_cell.length_b   1.000
_cell.length_c   1.000
_cell.angle_alpha   90.00
_cell.angle_beta   90.00
_cell.angle_gamma   90.00
#
_symmetry.space_group_name_H-M   'P 1'
#
loop_
_entity.id
_entity.type
_entity.pdbx_description
1 polymer ?
#
loop_
_entity_poly.entity_id
_entity_poly.type
_entity_poly.pdbx_seq_one_letter_code
_entity_poly.pdbx_strand_id
1 'polypeptide(L)'
;MHTHTKSILAAGITLIGLFGCASDPYNRGDHPSWYSRTDVDRDYMECEYKSRLANEQHFYNQRSPFPFSPGPQNPADHARALHGLSTINAMRDTCLAAKGYRVE
;
A
#
# COMPACT_ATOMS: atom_id res chain seq x y z
N MET A 1 -46.54 18.69 4.51
CA MET A 1 -45.89 17.38 4.70
C MET A 1 -45.42 16.89 3.34
N HIS A 2 -44.12 16.99 2.98
CA HIS A 2 -43.42 16.23 1.91
C HIS A 2 -42.04 16.85 1.58
N THR A 3 -41.16 17.04 2.56
CA THR A 3 -39.80 17.60 2.34
C THR A 3 -38.70 16.89 3.15
N HIS A 4 -38.91 15.63 3.54
CA HIS A 4 -37.89 14.86 4.30
C HIS A 4 -37.28 13.69 3.53
N THR A 5 -37.82 13.31 2.37
CA THR A 5 -37.35 12.13 1.61
C THR A 5 -36.10 12.37 0.78
N LYS A 6 -35.77 13.63 0.42
CA LYS A 6 -34.61 13.93 -0.43
C LYS A 6 -33.28 13.93 0.33
N SER A 7 -33.30 14.31 1.61
CA SER A 7 -32.07 14.47 2.41
C SER A 7 -31.43 13.15 2.85
N ILE A 8 -32.22 12.08 2.94
CA ILE A 8 -31.73 10.75 3.36
C ILE A 8 -30.92 10.09 2.23
N LEU A 9 -31.32 10.33 0.98
CA LEU A 9 -30.67 9.72 -0.19
C LEU A 9 -29.27 10.30 -0.46
N ALA A 10 -29.07 11.58 -0.17
CA ALA A 10 -27.77 12.23 -0.26
C ALA A 10 -26.78 11.74 0.81
N ALA A 11 -27.25 11.44 2.03
CA ALA A 11 -26.40 10.96 3.12
C ALA A 11 -25.94 9.50 2.92
N GLY A 12 -26.73 8.66 2.25
CA GLY A 12 -26.37 7.27 1.94
C GLY A 12 -25.23 7.14 0.92
N ILE A 13 -25.15 8.05 -0.05
CA ILE A 13 -24.15 8.01 -1.13
C ILE A 13 -22.76 8.42 -0.62
N THR A 14 -22.67 9.37 0.31
CA THR A 14 -21.39 9.83 0.88
C THR A 14 -20.70 8.77 1.75
N LEU A 15 -21.46 7.89 2.41
CA LEU A 15 -20.90 6.83 3.26
C LEU A 15 -20.29 5.67 2.46
N ILE A 16 -20.81 5.38 1.26
CA ILE A 16 -20.28 4.31 0.40
C ILE A 16 -18.95 4.75 -0.24
N GLY A 17 -18.77 6.03 -0.54
CA GLY A 17 -17.51 6.57 -1.09
C GLY A 17 -16.33 6.59 -0.11
N LEU A 18 -16.57 6.42 1.20
CA LEU A 18 -15.51 6.38 2.22
C LEU A 18 -14.93 4.98 2.43
N PHE A 19 -15.58 3.93 1.94
CA PHE A 19 -14.96 2.62 1.75
C PHE A 19 -14.17 2.65 0.44
N GLY A 20 -13.15 3.50 0.41
CA GLY A 20 -12.15 3.48 -0.66
C GLY A 20 -11.66 2.05 -0.82
N CYS A 21 -11.62 1.58 -2.07
CA CYS A 21 -11.06 0.29 -2.44
C CYS A 21 -9.73 0.12 -1.70
N ALA A 22 -9.70 -0.72 -0.66
CA ALA A 22 -8.46 -1.16 -0.09
C ALA A 22 -7.82 -2.02 -1.18
N SER A 23 -6.90 -1.42 -1.95
CA SER A 23 -6.10 -2.14 -2.93
C SER A 23 -5.48 -3.31 -2.19
N ASP A 24 -5.94 -4.52 -2.49
CA ASP A 24 -5.39 -5.71 -1.88
C ASP A 24 -3.88 -5.70 -2.20
N PRO A 25 -3.01 -5.54 -1.19
CA PRO A 25 -1.59 -5.38 -1.42
C PRO A 25 -1.01 -6.60 -2.16
N TYR A 26 -1.65 -7.77 -2.02
CA TYR A 26 -1.30 -9.04 -2.65
C TYR A 26 -1.81 -9.17 -4.09
N ASN A 27 -2.68 -8.27 -4.54
CA ASN A 27 -3.27 -8.25 -5.87
C ASN A 27 -2.57 -7.21 -6.76
N ARG A 28 -1.23 -7.17 -6.67
CA ARG A 28 -0.36 -6.24 -7.39
C ARG A 28 0.02 -6.87 -8.73
N GLY A 29 -0.93 -6.76 -9.66
CA GLY A 29 -0.86 -7.30 -11.02
C GLY A 29 -1.01 -8.82 -11.12
N ASP A 30 -0.80 -9.37 -12.32
CA ASP A 30 -1.07 -10.78 -12.60
C ASP A 30 0.08 -11.69 -12.13
N HIS A 31 -0.28 -12.80 -11.48
CA HIS A 31 0.66 -13.85 -11.09
C HIS A 31 0.66 -14.99 -12.12
N PRO A 32 1.70 -15.85 -12.15
CA PRO A 32 1.71 -17.01 -13.04
C PRO A 32 0.49 -17.90 -12.84
N SER A 33 -0.05 -18.45 -13.93
CA SER A 33 -1.34 -19.19 -13.91
C SER A 33 -1.30 -20.49 -13.11
N TRP A 34 -0.11 -21.01 -12.82
CA TRP A 34 0.09 -22.23 -12.03
C TRP A 34 0.33 -21.96 -10.54
N TYR A 35 0.33 -20.70 -10.11
CA TYR A 35 0.50 -20.36 -8.70
C TYR A 35 -0.80 -20.55 -7.93
N SER A 36 -0.71 -21.21 -6.78
CA SER A 36 -1.80 -21.19 -5.80
C SER A 36 -1.82 -19.85 -5.05
N ARG A 37 -2.95 -19.54 -4.39
CA ARG A 37 -3.02 -18.34 -3.54
C ARG A 37 -1.96 -18.33 -2.44
N THR A 38 -1.64 -19.50 -1.89
CA THR A 38 -0.57 -19.65 -0.90
C THR A 38 0.82 -19.36 -1.46
N ASP A 39 1.08 -19.72 -2.72
CA ASP A 39 2.34 -19.35 -3.39
C ASP A 39 2.43 -17.84 -3.58
N VAL A 40 1.32 -17.20 -3.93
CA VAL A 40 1.23 -15.73 -4.06
C VAL A 40 1.52 -15.04 -2.74
N ASP A 41 0.87 -15.46 -1.67
CA ASP A 41 1.07 -14.88 -0.34
C ASP A 41 2.51 -15.06 0.15
N ARG A 42 3.08 -16.26 -0.04
CA ARG A 42 4.47 -16.55 0.33
C ARG A 42 5.45 -15.65 -0.42
N ASP A 43 5.32 -15.59 -1.74
CA ASP A 43 6.24 -14.85 -2.60
C ASP A 43 6.14 -13.33 -2.34
N TYR A 44 4.93 -12.83 -2.08
CA TYR A 44 4.73 -11.44 -1.66
C TYR A 44 5.42 -11.13 -0.33
N MET A 45 5.19 -11.98 0.69
CA MET A 45 5.80 -11.80 2.01
C MET A 45 7.33 -11.89 1.95
N GLU A 46 7.87 -12.80 1.14
CA GLU A 46 9.29 -12.92 0.91
C GLU A 46 9.87 -11.66 0.26
N CYS A 47 9.24 -11.16 -0.81
CA CYS A 47 9.68 -9.96 -1.52
C CYS A 47 9.55 -8.69 -0.68
N GLU A 48 8.48 -8.55 0.10
CA GLU A 48 8.28 -7.45 1.06
C GLU A 48 9.32 -7.49 2.19
N TYR A 49 9.62 -8.67 2.72
CA TYR A 49 10.65 -8.81 3.75
C TYR A 49 12.02 -8.42 3.22
N LYS A 50 12.40 -8.91 2.03
CA LYS A 50 13.69 -8.60 1.40
C LYS A 50 13.81 -7.13 1.02
N SER A 51 12.76 -6.51 0.50
CA SER A 51 12.76 -5.08 0.15
C SER A 51 12.92 -4.21 1.39
N ARG A 52 12.28 -4.56 2.51
CA ARG A 52 12.48 -3.87 3.79
C ARG A 52 13.89 -4.06 4.33
N LEU A 53 14.39 -5.28 4.38
CA LEU A 53 15.73 -5.60 4.90
C LEU A 53 16.82 -4.81 4.15
N ALA A 54 16.71 -4.71 2.83
CA ALA A 54 17.63 -3.93 2.01
C ALA A 54 17.58 -2.41 2.28
N ASN A 55 16.50 -1.91 2.89
CA ASN A 55 16.25 -0.48 3.12
C ASN A 55 16.23 -0.09 4.60
N GLU A 56 16.43 -1.02 5.53
CA GLU A 56 16.42 -0.76 6.98
C GLU A 56 17.39 0.36 7.38
N GLN A 57 18.60 0.37 6.80
CA GLN A 57 19.63 1.36 7.15
C GLN A 57 19.40 2.74 6.52
N HIS A 58 18.61 2.83 5.44
CA HIS A 58 18.50 4.04 4.62
C HIS A 58 17.24 4.85 4.91
N PHE A 59 16.13 4.19 5.26
CA PHE A 59 14.82 4.86 5.33
C PHE A 59 14.00 4.49 6.57
N TYR A 60 14.22 3.32 7.16
CA TYR A 60 13.44 2.80 8.28
C TYR A 60 14.29 2.66 9.54
N ASN A 61 14.41 3.73 10.32
CA ASN A 61 14.69 3.54 11.74
C ASN A 61 13.40 3.08 12.40
N GLN A 62 13.34 1.86 12.96
CA GLN A 62 12.16 1.34 13.70
C GLN A 62 11.73 2.26 14.87
N ARG A 63 12.57 3.22 15.29
CA ARG A 63 12.24 4.27 16.27
C ARG A 63 11.53 5.50 15.70
N SER A 64 11.36 5.61 14.40
CA SER A 64 10.56 6.65 13.77
C SER A 64 9.09 6.24 13.88
N PRO A 65 8.28 6.91 14.71
CA PRO A 65 6.89 6.51 14.90
C PRO A 65 6.11 6.72 13.60
N PHE A 66 5.65 5.62 13.04
CA PHE A 66 4.46 5.58 12.19
C PHE A 66 3.25 5.59 13.15
N PRO A 67 2.23 6.45 13.00
CA PRO A 67 1.78 7.13 11.79
C PRO A 67 2.08 8.65 11.80
N PHE A 68 1.84 9.30 10.66
CA PHE A 68 1.97 10.75 10.48
C PHE A 68 1.39 11.53 11.66
N SER A 69 2.26 12.10 12.50
CA SER A 69 1.80 13.09 13.49
C SER A 69 1.16 14.26 12.74
N PRO A 70 -0.01 14.75 13.16
CA PRO A 70 -0.73 15.85 12.50
C PRO A 70 -0.06 17.23 12.65
N GLY A 71 1.23 17.27 13.00
CA GLY A 71 2.00 18.49 13.20
C GLY A 71 2.85 18.87 11.98
N PRO A 72 3.51 20.05 12.01
CA PRO A 72 4.40 20.50 10.94
C PRO A 72 5.53 19.48 10.74
N GLN A 73 5.51 18.77 9.61
CA GLN A 73 6.60 17.88 9.23
C GLN A 73 7.64 18.67 8.44
N ASN A 74 8.92 18.46 8.77
CA ASN A 74 10.01 18.98 7.96
C ASN A 74 9.92 18.40 6.53
N PRO A 75 9.88 19.23 5.47
CA PRO A 75 9.77 18.75 4.09
C PRO A 75 10.88 17.76 3.70
N ALA A 76 12.08 17.91 4.25
CA ALA A 76 13.20 17.00 3.99
C ALA A 76 12.96 15.59 4.56
N ASP A 77 12.33 15.50 5.74
CA ASP A 77 12.00 14.22 6.38
C ASP A 77 10.84 13.53 5.67
N HIS A 78 9.86 14.32 5.20
CA HIS A 78 8.77 13.84 4.36
C HIS A 78 9.27 13.29 3.02
N ALA A 79 10.16 14.02 2.34
CA ALA A 79 10.76 13.57 1.08
C ALA A 79 11.60 12.29 1.26
N ARG A 80 12.37 12.20 2.34
CA ARG A 80 13.15 10.99 2.67
C ARG A 80 12.24 9.79 2.91
N ALA A 81 11.12 9.98 3.61
CA ALA A 81 10.15 8.92 3.87
C ALA A 81 9.43 8.46 2.59
N LEU A 82 8.95 9.40 1.76
CA LEU A 82 8.36 9.08 0.45
C LEU A 82 9.34 8.34 -0.47
N HIS A 83 10.60 8.76 -0.46
CA HIS A 83 11.64 8.08 -1.21
C HIS A 83 11.88 6.66 -0.71
N GLY A 84 11.86 6.45 0.61
CA GLY A 84 11.96 5.13 1.22
C GLY A 84 10.79 4.20 0.84
N LEU A 85 9.56 4.69 0.93
CA LEU A 85 8.37 3.93 0.51
C LEU A 85 8.44 3.56 -0.97
N SER A 86 8.81 4.53 -1.82
CA SER A 86 8.95 4.32 -3.26
C SER A 86 10.02 3.28 -3.57
N THR A 87 11.16 3.34 -2.86
CA THR A 87 12.27 2.39 -3.03
C THR A 87 11.86 0.98 -2.60
N ILE A 88 11.22 0.82 -1.43
CA ILE A 88 10.74 -0.48 -0.96
C ILE A 88 9.71 -1.07 -1.93
N ASN A 89 8.77 -0.26 -2.40
CA ASN A 89 7.79 -0.69 -3.39
C ASN A 89 8.47 -1.14 -4.68
N ALA A 90 9.38 -0.33 -5.24
CA ALA A 90 10.10 -0.67 -6.46
C ALA A 90 10.93 -1.95 -6.31
N MET A 91 11.58 -2.15 -5.16
CA MET A 91 12.37 -3.36 -4.89
C MET A 91 11.49 -4.60 -4.72
N ARG A 92 10.34 -4.50 -4.02
CA ARG A 92 9.38 -5.58 -3.94
C ARG A 92 8.88 -5.94 -5.35
N ASP A 93 8.50 -4.95 -6.13
CA ASP A 93 7.94 -5.13 -7.46
C ASP A 93 8.99 -5.75 -8.40
N THR A 94 10.26 -5.38 -8.26
CA THR A 94 11.39 -6.05 -8.95
C THR A 94 11.53 -7.51 -8.54
N CYS A 95 11.40 -7.83 -7.26
CA CYS A 95 11.46 -9.21 -6.76
C CYS A 95 10.30 -10.06 -7.29
N LEU A 96 9.09 -9.50 -7.31
CA LEU A 96 7.91 -10.15 -7.89
C LEU A 96 8.07 -10.34 -9.41
N ALA A 97 8.55 -9.33 -10.12
CA ALA A 97 8.83 -9.43 -11.55
C ALA A 97 9.83 -10.56 -11.86
N ALA A 98 10.88 -10.71 -11.06
CA ALA A 98 11.85 -11.79 -11.19
C ALA A 98 11.25 -13.19 -10.97
N LYS A 99 10.15 -13.28 -10.22
CA LYS A 99 9.36 -14.51 -10.01
C LYS A 99 8.29 -14.72 -11.09
N GLY A 100 8.19 -13.83 -12.07
CA GLY A 100 7.25 -13.94 -13.20
C GLY A 100 5.91 -13.23 -13.01
N TYR A 101 5.78 -12.39 -11.98
CA TYR A 101 4.60 -11.54 -11.80
C TYR A 101 4.64 -10.38 -12.80
N ARG A 102 3.47 -9.95 -13.27
CA ARG A 102 3.29 -8.69 -13.99
C ARG A 102 3.02 -7.61 -12.96
N VAL A 103 3.90 -6.62 -12.85
CA VAL A 103 3.84 -5.58 -11.80
C VAL A 103 3.56 -4.18 -12.38
N GLU A 104 2.94 -4.16 -13.56
CA GLU A 104 2.57 -2.98 -14.36
C GLU A 104 1.30 -2.26 -13.87
#